data_AF-A0A1X7VHP0-F1
#
_entry.id   AF-A0A1X7VHP0-F1
#
_cell.length_a   1.000
_cell.length_b   1.000
_cell.length_c   1.000
_cell.angle_alpha   90.00
_cell.angle_beta   90.00
_cell.angle_gamma   90.00
#
_symmetry.space_group_name_H-M   'P 1'
#
loop_
_entity.id
_entity.type
_entity.pdbx_description
1 polymer ?
#
loop_
_entity_poly.entity_id
_entity_poly.type
_entity_poly.pdbx_seq_one_letter_code
_entity_poly.pdbx_strand_id
1 'polypeptide(L)'
;MRGAPHYHILLWIENAPVVGIDRPEEVCSFIQDRITCHIPDNESTLVMEGETMEEAFRCHRETSICGIENHFNKLQKLLEAERNWKKIVDARNKAGFTEEELPDNK
;
A
#
# COMPACT_ATOMS: atom_id res chain seq x y z
N MET A 1 9.98 -9.29 -8.09
CA MET A 1 9.97 -8.12 -9.01
C MET A 1 9.06 -7.06 -8.43
N ARG A 2 9.49 -5.79 -8.35
CA ARG A 2 8.52 -4.68 -8.16
C ARG A 2 7.96 -4.41 -9.56
N GLY A 3 6.64 -4.45 -9.72
CA GLY A 3 6.00 -4.17 -11.01
C GLY A 3 6.42 -2.81 -11.57
N ALA A 4 6.14 -2.56 -12.85
CA ALA A 4 6.46 -1.29 -13.49
C ALA A 4 5.97 -0.10 -12.63
N PRO A 5 6.73 0.99 -12.51
CA PRO A 5 6.31 2.17 -11.76
C PRO A 5 4.96 2.66 -12.29
N HIS A 6 3.95 2.70 -11.42
CA HIS A 6 2.61 3.19 -11.75
C HIS A 6 2.42 4.59 -11.16
N TYR A 7 1.82 5.48 -11.93
CA TYR A 7 1.48 6.83 -11.50
C TYR A 7 -0.04 6.94 -11.39
N HIS A 8 -0.52 7.48 -10.27
CA HIS A 8 -1.92 7.91 -10.15
C HIS A 8 -2.02 9.38 -10.56
N ILE A 9 -2.87 9.69 -11.53
CA ILE A 9 -3.08 11.04 -12.05
C ILE A 9 -4.59 11.29 -12.09
N LEU A 10 -5.03 12.48 -11.69
CA LEU A 10 -6.38 12.98 -11.88
C LEU A 10 -6.36 14.04 -12.99
N LEU A 11 -7.17 13.83 -14.02
CA LEU A 11 -7.26 14.73 -15.18
C LEU A 11 -8.70 15.22 -15.32
N TRP A 12 -8.87 16.50 -15.58
CA TRP A 12 -10.15 17.06 -16.02
C TRP A 12 -10.17 17.12 -17.54
N ILE A 13 -11.16 16.48 -18.15
CA ILE A 13 -11.34 16.47 -19.60
C ILE A 13 -12.59 17.28 -19.91
N GLU A 14 -12.43 18.30 -20.75
CA GLU A 14 -13.55 19.12 -21.18
C GLU A 14 -14.62 18.26 -21.86
N ASN A 15 -15.89 18.49 -21.50
CA ASN A 15 -17.06 17.75 -22.00
C ASN A 15 -17.05 16.24 -21.73
N ALA A 16 -16.28 15.76 -20.75
CA ALA A 16 -16.37 14.36 -20.33
C ALA A 16 -17.72 14.07 -19.64
N PRO A 17 -18.34 12.91 -19.92
CA PRO A 17 -19.56 12.51 -19.25
C PRO A 17 -19.31 12.22 -17.76
N VAL A 18 -20.28 12.53 -16.92
CA VAL A 18 -20.22 12.43 -15.46
C VAL A 18 -20.93 11.16 -14.99
N VAL A 19 -20.18 10.32 -14.27
CA VAL A 19 -20.70 9.08 -13.67
C VAL A 19 -21.86 9.39 -12.74
N GLY A 20 -23.00 8.73 -12.96
CA GLY A 20 -24.22 8.90 -12.16
C GLY A 20 -25.09 10.09 -12.57
N ILE A 21 -24.69 10.86 -13.59
CA ILE A 21 -25.50 11.92 -14.20
C ILE A 21 -25.84 11.54 -15.65
N ASP A 22 -24.82 11.32 -16.47
CA ASP A 22 -24.98 10.97 -17.89
C ASP A 22 -25.26 9.47 -18.08
N ARG A 23 -25.64 9.08 -19.30
CA ARG A 23 -26.04 7.70 -19.59
C ARG A 23 -24.87 6.74 -19.41
N PRO A 24 -25.08 5.54 -18.84
CA PRO A 24 -24.02 4.54 -18.71
C PRO A 24 -23.34 4.20 -20.04
N GLU A 25 -24.10 4.15 -21.13
CA GLU A 25 -23.55 3.86 -22.46
C GLU A 25 -22.56 4.94 -22.94
N GLU A 26 -22.88 6.22 -22.69
CA GLU A 26 -22.03 7.36 -23.07
C GLU A 26 -20.75 7.39 -22.22
N VAL A 27 -20.87 7.13 -20.92
CA VAL A 27 -19.74 6.99 -19.99
C VAL A 27 -18.83 5.84 -20.43
N CYS A 28 -19.40 4.65 -20.69
CA CYS A 28 -18.65 3.48 -21.11
C CYS A 28 -17.94 3.69 -22.44
N SER A 29 -18.63 4.26 -23.45
CA SER A 29 -18.03 4.56 -24.75
C SER A 29 -16.90 5.57 -24.63
N PHE A 30 -17.11 6.66 -23.87
CA PHE A 30 -16.09 7.69 -23.68
C PHE A 30 -14.80 7.15 -23.06
N ILE A 31 -14.93 6.26 -22.06
CA ILE A 31 -13.81 5.57 -21.42
C ILE A 31 -13.15 4.62 -22.43
N GLN A 32 -13.93 3.78 -23.10
CA GLN A 32 -13.42 2.78 -24.04
C GLN A 32 -12.64 3.41 -25.19
N ASP A 33 -13.09 4.56 -25.71
CA ASP A 33 -12.43 5.27 -26.81
C ASP A 33 -11.05 5.86 -26.43
N ARG A 34 -10.80 6.07 -25.13
CA ARG A 34 -9.60 6.77 -24.63
C ARG A 34 -8.62 5.87 -23.89
N ILE A 35 -9.05 4.68 -23.45
CA ILE A 35 -8.15 3.67 -22.91
C ILE A 35 -7.31 3.11 -24.06
N THR A 36 -6.00 3.36 -24.01
CA THR A 36 -5.03 2.81 -24.97
C THR A 36 -4.45 1.47 -24.53
N CYS A 37 -4.77 1.03 -23.31
CA CYS A 37 -4.33 -0.25 -22.78
C CYS A 37 -5.19 -1.37 -23.37
N HIS A 38 -4.59 -2.28 -24.14
CA HIS A 38 -5.26 -3.46 -24.66
C HIS A 38 -4.74 -4.69 -23.89
N ILE A 39 -5.66 -5.54 -23.41
CA ILE A 39 -5.28 -6.85 -22.89
C ILE A 39 -4.89 -7.69 -24.12
N PRO A 40 -3.67 -8.22 -24.20
CA PRO A 40 -3.26 -8.97 -25.39
C PRO A 40 -4.06 -10.27 -25.50
N ASP A 41 -4.30 -10.70 -26.75
CA ASP A 41 -5.07 -11.91 -27.05
C ASP A 41 -4.33 -13.22 -26.71
N ASN A 42 -3.02 -13.14 -26.40
CA ASN A 42 -2.21 -14.29 -26.00
C ASN A 42 -1.64 -14.11 -24.60
N GLU A 43 -1.75 -15.17 -23.79
CA GLU A 43 -1.25 -15.21 -22.41
C GLU A 43 0.29 -15.07 -22.35
N SER A 44 1.00 -15.32 -23.45
CA SER A 44 2.47 -15.25 -23.53
C SER A 44 3.05 -13.84 -23.57
N THR A 45 2.24 -12.80 -23.81
CA THR A 45 2.70 -11.39 -23.74
C THR A 45 2.59 -10.77 -22.35
N LEU A 46 1.97 -11.47 -21.39
CA LEU A 46 1.86 -11.04 -19.99
C LEU A 46 3.09 -11.42 -19.16
N VAL A 47 3.98 -12.25 -19.70
CA VAL A 47 5.16 -12.80 -19.03
C VAL A 47 6.42 -12.19 -19.65
N MET A 48 7.45 -11.97 -18.84
CA MET A 48 8.73 -11.46 -19.32
C MET A 48 9.36 -12.45 -20.31
N GLU A 49 10.09 -11.94 -21.30
CA GLU A 49 10.78 -12.78 -22.29
C GLU A 49 11.75 -13.75 -21.60
N GLY A 50 11.47 -15.05 -21.72
CA GLY A 50 12.24 -16.12 -21.09
C GLY A 50 11.73 -16.63 -19.74
N GLU A 51 10.67 -16.05 -19.16
CA GLU A 51 9.97 -16.61 -18.00
C GLU A 51 8.75 -17.44 -18.45
N THR A 52 8.45 -18.54 -17.74
CA THR A 52 7.16 -19.22 -17.89
C THR A 52 6.09 -18.57 -17.00
N MET A 53 4.81 -18.80 -17.32
CA MET A 53 3.68 -18.29 -16.52
C MET A 53 3.73 -18.79 -15.08
N GLU A 54 4.15 -20.04 -14.87
CA GLU A 54 4.30 -20.64 -13.54
C GLU A 54 5.39 -19.95 -12.72
N GLU A 55 6.47 -19.53 -13.38
CA GLU A 55 7.57 -18.82 -12.73
C GLU A 55 7.14 -17.40 -12.33
N ALA A 56 6.45 -16.68 -13.22
CA ALA A 56 5.90 -15.37 -12.93
C ALA A 56 4.91 -15.43 -11.75
N PHE A 57 3.99 -16.40 -11.77
CA PHE A 57 3.01 -16.58 -10.69
C PHE A 57 3.67 -16.98 -9.36
N ARG A 58 4.64 -17.90 -9.40
CA ARG A 58 5.43 -18.29 -8.22
C ARG A 58 6.16 -17.09 -7.62
N CYS A 59 6.87 -16.32 -8.45
CA CYS A 59 7.61 -15.14 -8.00
C CYS A 59 6.69 -14.06 -7.42
N HIS A 60 5.51 -13.85 -8.01
CA HIS A 60 4.50 -12.94 -7.46
C HIS A 60 4.01 -13.39 -6.08
N ARG A 61 3.69 -14.69 -5.95
CA ARG A 61 3.24 -15.29 -4.68
C ARG A 61 4.30 -15.20 -3.60
N GLU A 62 5.54 -15.55 -3.91
CA GLU A 62 6.67 -15.46 -2.98
C GLU A 62 6.94 -14.03 -2.53
N THR A 63 6.91 -13.07 -3.47
CA THR A 63 7.07 -11.64 -3.16
C THR A 63 5.97 -11.17 -2.20
N SER A 64 4.73 -11.59 -2.41
CA SER A 64 3.58 -11.26 -1.56
C SER A 64 3.73 -11.84 -0.16
N ILE A 65 4.11 -13.12 -0.05
CA ILE A 65 4.36 -13.79 1.24
C ILE A 65 5.48 -13.10 2.02
N CYS A 66 6.60 -12.81 1.37
CA CYS A 66 7.72 -12.10 1.99
C CYS A 66 7.31 -10.69 2.44
N GLY A 67 6.45 -10.00 1.68
CA GLY A 67 5.87 -8.72 2.07
C GLY A 67 5.09 -8.79 3.37
N ILE A 68 4.22 -9.80 3.52
CA ILE A 68 3.42 -10.04 4.72
C ILE A 68 4.32 -10.38 5.91
N GLU A 69 5.29 -11.27 5.73
CA GLU A 69 6.23 -11.66 6.79
C GLU A 69 7.05 -10.46 7.28
N ASN A 70 7.54 -9.63 6.36
CA ASN A 70 8.26 -8.41 6.70
C ASN A 70 7.39 -7.42 7.48
N HIS A 71 6.11 -7.28 7.12
CA HIS A 71 5.17 -6.44 7.87
C HIS A 71 4.92 -7.00 9.27
N PHE A 72 4.69 -8.31 9.39
CA PHE A 72 4.53 -8.98 10.68
C PHE A 72 5.74 -8.79 11.59
N ASN A 73 6.96 -8.96 11.06
CA ASN A 73 8.20 -8.75 11.80
C ASN A 73 8.35 -7.30 12.32
N LYS A 74 7.90 -6.30 11.55
CA LYS A 74 7.86 -4.90 12.01
C LYS A 74 6.86 -4.72 13.15
N LEU A 75 5.67 -5.30 13.05
CA LEU A 75 4.65 -5.25 14.10
C LEU A 75 5.13 -5.92 15.39
N GLN A 76 5.79 -7.08 15.29
CA GLN A 76 6.38 -7.76 16.46
C GLN A 76 7.42 -6.89 17.16
N LYS A 77 8.29 -6.21 16.41
CA LYS A 77 9.28 -5.29 16.99
C LYS A 77 8.63 -4.08 17.68
N LEU A 78 7.57 -3.52 17.11
CA LEU A 78 6.82 -2.43 17.73
C LEU A 78 6.14 -2.88 19.03
N LEU A 79 5.52 -4.05 19.02
CA LEU A 79 4.87 -4.61 20.21
C LEU A 79 5.88 -4.87 21.33
N GLU A 80 7.07 -5.35 20.99
CA GLU A 80 8.13 -5.56 21.97
C GLU A 80 8.65 -4.24 22.54
N ALA A 81 8.81 -3.20 21.69
CA ALA A 81 9.17 -1.86 22.14
C ALA A 81 8.11 -1.27 23.10
N GLU A 82 6.82 -1.43 22.79
CA GLU A 82 5.71 -0.99 23.64
C GLU A 82 5.72 -1.69 25.00
N ARG A 83 5.93 -3.02 25.01
CA ARG A 83 6.06 -3.80 26.25
C ARG A 83 7.25 -3.33 27.09
N ASN A 84 8.38 -3.05 26.46
CA ASN A 84 9.57 -2.58 27.16
C ASN A 84 9.39 -1.16 27.71
N TRP A 85 8.73 -0.28 26.96
CA TRP A 85 8.34 1.04 27.45
C TRP A 85 7.44 0.96 28.68
N LYS A 86 6.42 0.08 28.65
CA LYS A 86 5.52 -0.12 29.79
C LYS A 86 6.28 -0.55 31.05
N LYS A 87 7.22 -1.49 30.94
CA LYS A 87 8.07 -1.91 32.06
C LYS A 87 8.87 -0.74 32.67
N ILE A 88 9.40 0.15 31.83
CA ILE A 88 10.15 1.33 32.26
C ILE A 88 9.24 2.29 33.02
N VAL A 89 8.04 2.58 32.48
CA VAL A 89 7.05 3.44 33.13
C VAL A 89 6.62 2.87 34.48
N ASP A 90 6.32 1.57 34.55
CA ASP A 90 5.93 0.89 35.77
C ASP A 90 7.05 0.94 36.83
N ALA A 91 8.31 0.73 36.42
CA ALA A 91 9.47 0.81 37.30
C ALA A 91 9.68 2.23 37.85
N ARG A 92 9.53 3.26 37.00
CA ARG A 92 9.61 4.68 37.40
C ARG A 92 8.52 5.02 38.43
N ASN A 93 7.28 4.63 38.15
CA ASN A 93 6.15 4.90 39.03
C ASN A 93 6.34 4.20 40.39
N LYS A 94 6.87 2.96 40.40
CA LYS A 94 7.19 2.22 41.63
C LYS A 94 8.31 2.87 42.44
N ALA A 95 9.28 3.49 41.78
CA ALA A 95 10.39 4.19 42.43
C ALA A 95 10.00 5.55 43.04
N GLY A 96 8.74 5.97 42.92
CA GLY A 96 8.23 7.18 43.58
C GLY A 96 8.63 8.50 42.90
N PHE A 97 9.16 8.44 41.68
CA PHE A 97 9.40 9.65 40.87
C PHE A 97 8.05 10.23 40.44
N THR A 98 7.55 11.17 41.25
CA THR A 98 6.50 12.12 40.83
C THR A 98 7.21 13.28 40.14
N GLU A 99 6.57 13.86 39.13
CA GLU A 99 7.08 15.05 38.45
C GLU A 99 7.30 16.13 39.51
N GLU A 100 8.57 16.39 39.87
CA GLU A 100 8.96 17.57 40.62
C GLU A 100 8.50 18.76 39.79
N GLU A 101 7.56 19.55 40.33
CA GLU A 101 7.12 20.80 39.74
C GLU A 101 8.36 21.63 39.39
N LEU A 102 8.63 21.80 38.09
CA LEU A 102 9.63 22.75 37.63
C LEU A 102 9.27 24.12 38.22
N PRO A 103 10.17 24.80 38.97
CA PRO A 103 9.82 26.08 39.56
C PRO A 103 9.50 27.06 38.45
N ASP A 104 8.27 27.59 38.48
CA ASP A 104 7.82 28.66 37.61
C ASP A 104 8.79 29.84 37.77
N ASN A 105 9.56 30.11 36.72
CA ASN A 105 10.56 31.15 36.72
C ASN A 105 9.83 32.50 36.69
N LYS A 106 9.81 33.19 37.83
CA LYS A 106 9.29 34.55 37.98
C LYS A 106 10.14 35.61 37.27
#